data_AF-A0AAE4CLC1-F1
#
_entry.id   AF-A0AAE4CLC1-F1
#
_cell.length_a   1.000
_cell.length_b   1.000
_cell.length_c   1.000
_cell.angle_alpha   90.00
_cell.angle_beta   90.00
_cell.angle_gamma   90.00
#
_symmetry.space_group_name_H-M   'P 1'
#
loop_
_entity.id
_entity.type
_entity.pdbx_description
1 polymer ?
#
loop_
_entity_poly.entity_id
_entity_poly.type
_entity_poly.pdbx_seq_one_letter_code
_entity_poly.pdbx_strand_id
1 'polypeptide(L)'
;MVPADSETEPRRRPRRVYREGSEPDPRFTLANERTFLAWLRTALALMAGGVGVEALQAAQERTSPLGTLLAVVLLTGGILCSITAFVRWASTERALRTGSALPALRMAPAFGSGLAVIGVLACIFVLVIGF
;
A
#
# COMPACT_ATOMS: atom_id res chain seq x y z
N MET A 1 -5.21 13.63 -50.10
CA MET A 1 -4.50 14.28 -48.98
C MET A 1 -5.24 13.88 -47.71
N VAL A 2 -4.84 12.75 -47.12
CA VAL A 2 -5.45 12.21 -45.89
C VAL A 2 -4.97 13.10 -44.74
N PRO A 3 -5.86 13.73 -43.95
CA PRO A 3 -5.43 14.43 -42.76
C PRO A 3 -4.82 13.40 -41.81
N ALA A 4 -3.55 13.60 -41.46
CA ALA A 4 -2.85 12.77 -40.49
C ALA A 4 -3.67 12.74 -39.21
N ASP A 5 -4.09 11.55 -38.83
CA ASP A 5 -4.72 11.29 -37.54
C ASP A 5 -3.86 11.95 -36.47
N SER A 6 -4.39 12.98 -35.83
CA SER A 6 -3.86 13.45 -34.57
C SER A 6 -4.13 12.33 -33.57
N GLU A 7 -3.25 11.32 -33.55
CA GLU A 7 -3.20 10.30 -32.51
C GLU A 7 -3.13 11.06 -31.20
N THR A 8 -4.27 11.13 -30.54
CA THR A 8 -4.42 11.78 -29.25
C THR A 8 -3.69 10.86 -28.28
N GLU A 9 -2.37 11.09 -28.11
CA GLU A 9 -1.55 10.33 -27.17
C GLU A 9 -2.33 10.22 -25.86
N PRO A 10 -2.70 9.00 -25.43
CA PRO A 10 -3.57 8.83 -24.29
C PRO A 10 -2.86 9.41 -23.07
N ARG A 11 -3.39 10.52 -22.56
CA ARG A 11 -2.76 11.36 -21.55
C ARG A 11 -2.74 10.65 -20.18
N ARG A 12 -1.79 9.73 -19.98
CA ARG A 12 -1.64 8.92 -18.75
C ARG A 12 -1.36 9.81 -17.52
N ARG A 13 -2.03 9.50 -16.41
CA ARG A 13 -1.92 10.19 -15.11
C ARG A 13 -1.48 9.18 -14.04
N PRO A 14 -0.62 9.55 -13.06
CA PRO A 14 -0.13 10.91 -12.76
C PRO A 14 0.99 11.42 -13.68
N ARG A 15 0.84 12.66 -14.17
CA ARG A 15 1.78 13.29 -15.13
C ARG A 15 3.22 13.36 -14.60
N ARG A 16 3.46 13.39 -13.29
CA ARG A 16 4.83 13.45 -12.74
C ARG A 16 5.63 12.17 -12.97
N VAL A 17 4.97 11.02 -13.10
CA VAL A 17 5.65 9.73 -13.33
C VAL A 17 5.79 9.48 -14.83
N TYR A 18 4.74 9.79 -15.60
CA TYR A 18 4.68 9.47 -17.04
C TYR A 18 5.26 10.55 -17.98
N ARG A 19 5.83 11.65 -17.45
CA ARG A 19 6.37 12.76 -18.27
C ARG A 19 7.86 12.61 -18.61
N GLU A 20 8.58 11.76 -17.89
CA GLU A 20 10.04 11.64 -17.99
C GLU A 20 10.42 10.26 -18.53
N GLY A 21 11.44 10.19 -19.39
CA GLY A 21 11.94 8.92 -19.95
C GLY A 21 11.07 8.30 -21.04
N SER A 22 11.57 7.22 -21.65
CA SER A 22 10.86 6.45 -22.68
C SER A 22 9.83 5.50 -22.07
N GLU A 23 8.85 5.08 -22.86
CA GLU A 23 7.88 4.06 -22.44
C GLU A 23 8.66 2.77 -22.08
N PRO A 24 8.55 2.25 -20.83
CA PRO A 24 9.24 1.03 -20.44
C PRO A 24 8.62 -0.17 -21.14
N ASP A 25 9.37 -1.28 -21.19
CA ASP A 25 8.83 -2.56 -21.62
C ASP A 25 7.59 -2.92 -20.75
N PRO A 26 6.40 -3.11 -21.36
CA PRO A 26 5.14 -3.33 -20.65
C PRO A 26 5.19 -4.43 -19.59
N ARG A 27 6.05 -5.46 -19.76
CA ARG A 27 6.15 -6.56 -18.78
C ARG A 27 6.62 -6.07 -17.41
N PHE A 28 7.52 -5.09 -17.35
CA PHE A 28 8.06 -4.57 -16.10
C PHE A 28 7.07 -3.63 -15.41
N THR A 29 6.37 -2.80 -16.18
CA THR A 29 5.28 -1.96 -15.67
C THR A 29 4.16 -2.83 -15.07
N LEU A 30 3.70 -3.87 -15.78
CA LEU A 30 2.68 -4.79 -15.28
C LEU A 30 3.13 -5.57 -14.03
N ALA A 31 4.42 -5.93 -13.95
CA ALA A 31 4.98 -6.54 -12.75
C ALA A 31 4.97 -5.57 -11.56
N ASN A 32 5.36 -4.30 -11.78
CA ASN A 32 5.34 -3.25 -10.77
C ASN A 32 3.91 -3.01 -10.25
N GLU A 33 2.93 -2.88 -11.14
CA GLU A 33 1.51 -2.76 -10.80
C GLU A 33 1.00 -3.93 -9.96
N ARG A 34 1.37 -5.17 -10.31
CA ARG A 34 0.98 -6.36 -9.50
C ARG A 34 1.51 -6.27 -8.07
N THR A 35 2.75 -5.83 -7.90
CA THR A 35 3.30 -5.66 -6.55
C THR A 35 2.63 -4.50 -5.80
N PHE A 36 2.26 -3.42 -6.49
CA PHE A 36 1.49 -2.32 -5.91
C PHE A 36 0.12 -2.80 -5.41
N LEU A 37 -0.63 -3.51 -6.25
CA LEU A 37 -1.95 -4.05 -5.89
C LEU A 37 -1.88 -5.07 -4.76
N ALA A 38 -0.82 -5.90 -4.74
CA ALA A 38 -0.59 -6.84 -3.65
C ALA A 38 -0.37 -6.10 -2.30
N TRP A 39 0.31 -4.95 -2.32
CA TRP A 39 0.51 -4.13 -1.13
C TRP A 39 -0.77 -3.39 -0.73
N LEU A 40 -1.52 -2.88 -1.69
CA LEU A 40 -2.81 -2.24 -1.44
C LEU A 40 -3.81 -3.22 -0.80
N ARG A 41 -3.80 -4.49 -1.21
CA ARG A 41 -4.59 -5.55 -0.57
C ARG A 41 -4.24 -5.72 0.90
N THR A 42 -2.95 -5.72 1.26
CA THR A 42 -2.52 -5.78 2.66
C THR A 42 -2.96 -4.54 3.44
N ALA A 43 -2.84 -3.36 2.85
CA ALA A 43 -3.33 -2.11 3.45
C ALA A 43 -4.82 -2.18 3.78
N LEU A 44 -5.63 -2.65 2.83
CA LEU A 44 -7.08 -2.82 3.01
C LEU A 44 -7.41 -3.86 4.08
N ALA A 45 -6.69 -4.98 4.12
CA ALA A 45 -6.89 -6.01 5.14
C ALA A 45 -6.61 -5.47 6.56
N LEU A 46 -5.54 -4.68 6.72
CA LEU A 46 -5.23 -4.01 7.98
C LEU A 46 -6.31 -3.03 8.39
N MET A 47 -6.77 -2.17 7.47
CA MET A 47 -7.84 -1.21 7.76
C MET A 47 -9.14 -1.91 8.14
N ALA A 48 -9.54 -2.94 7.39
CA ALA A 48 -10.73 -3.74 7.67
C ALA A 48 -10.64 -4.40 9.05
N GLY A 49 -9.46 -4.91 9.42
CA GLY A 49 -9.20 -5.45 10.76
C GLY A 49 -9.41 -4.40 11.85
N GLY A 50 -8.86 -3.19 11.68
CA GLY A 50 -9.03 -2.10 12.65
C GLY A 50 -10.49 -1.66 12.82
N VAL A 51 -11.22 -1.52 11.72
CA VAL A 51 -12.68 -1.25 11.74
C VAL A 51 -13.43 -2.40 12.41
N GLY A 52 -13.05 -3.65 12.14
CA GLY A 52 -13.66 -4.83 12.73
C GLY A 52 -13.49 -4.90 14.25
N VAL A 53 -12.34 -4.47 14.79
CA VAL A 53 -12.10 -4.38 16.23
C VAL A 53 -13.03 -3.36 16.90
N GLU A 54 -13.21 -2.17 16.30
CA GLU A 54 -14.16 -1.18 16.82
C GLU A 54 -15.62 -1.65 16.70
N ALA A 55 -15.98 -2.29 15.59
CA ALA A 55 -17.31 -2.87 15.41
C ALA A 55 -17.62 -3.94 16.47
N LEU A 56 -16.64 -4.78 16.83
CA LEU A 56 -16.79 -5.79 17.87
C LEU A 56 -16.96 -5.17 19.26
N GLN A 57 -16.19 -4.14 19.58
CA GLN A 57 -16.32 -3.40 20.85
C GLN A 57 -17.70 -2.75 20.98
N ALA A 58 -18.19 -2.12 19.92
CA ALA A 58 -19.52 -1.54 19.88
C ALA A 58 -20.62 -2.59 20.06
N ALA A 59 -20.48 -3.75 19.41
CA ALA A 59 -21.44 -4.85 19.53
C ALA A 59 -21.50 -5.48 20.93
N GLN A 60 -20.42 -5.39 21.71
CA GLN A 60 -20.34 -5.91 23.08
C GLN A 60 -20.61 -4.85 24.15
N GLU A 61 -20.94 -3.62 23.77
CA GLU A 61 -21.09 -2.46 24.68
C GLU A 61 -19.88 -2.29 25.63
N ARG A 62 -18.70 -2.73 25.19
CA ARG A 62 -17.48 -2.75 25.99
C ARG A 62 -16.39 -1.98 25.25
N THR A 63 -16.00 -0.84 25.82
CA THR A 63 -14.84 -0.08 25.34
C THR A 63 -13.61 -0.49 26.13
N SER A 64 -12.62 -1.07 25.45
CA SER A 64 -11.33 -1.44 26.05
C SER A 64 -10.24 -0.53 25.49
N PRO A 65 -9.42 0.12 26.34
CA PRO A 65 -8.28 0.92 25.87
C PRO A 65 -7.33 0.12 24.96
N LEU A 66 -7.17 -1.18 25.22
CA LEU A 66 -6.36 -2.07 24.39
C LEU A 66 -6.99 -2.32 23.01
N GLY A 67 -8.33 -2.35 22.93
CA GLY A 67 -9.07 -2.56 21.69
C GLY A 67 -8.99 -1.33 20.79
N THR A 68 -9.22 -0.16 21.38
CA THR A 68 -9.01 1.11 20.69
C THR A 68 -7.55 1.27 20.23
N LEU A 69 -6.57 0.93 21.08
CA LEU A 69 -5.16 0.96 20.68
C LEU A 69 -4.89 0.03 19.49
N LEU A 70 -5.39 -1.20 19.53
CA LEU A 70 -5.22 -2.16 18.44
C LEU A 70 -5.88 -1.66 17.13
N ALA A 71 -7.10 -1.13 17.22
CA ALA A 71 -7.81 -0.57 16.07
C ALA A 71 -7.03 0.58 15.43
N VAL A 72 -6.54 1.53 16.25
CA VAL A 72 -5.71 2.64 15.78
C VAL A 72 -4.43 2.15 15.12
N VAL A 73 -3.74 1.18 15.74
CA VAL A 73 -2.52 0.59 15.19
C VAL A 73 -2.77 -0.08 13.82
N LEU A 74 -3.85 -0.86 13.70
CA LEU A 74 -4.24 -1.51 12.44
C LEU A 74 -4.58 -0.50 11.34
N LEU A 75 -5.40 0.50 11.65
CA LEU A 75 -5.77 1.58 10.71
C LEU A 75 -4.54 2.37 10.25
N THR A 76 -3.69 2.78 11.20
CA THR A 76 -2.47 3.56 10.90
C THR A 76 -1.48 2.72 10.09
N GLY A 77 -1.33 1.44 10.41
CA GLY A 77 -0.53 0.49 9.64
C GLY A 77 -1.03 0.34 8.19
N GLY A 78 -2.35 0.27 8.00
CA GLY A 78 -2.96 0.27 6.67
C GLY A 78 -2.65 1.55 5.88
N ILE A 79 -2.77 2.73 6.50
CA ILE A 79 -2.46 4.02 5.87
C ILE A 79 -0.99 4.06 5.44
N LEU A 80 -0.07 3.72 6.34
CA LEU A 80 1.37 3.68 6.04
C LEU A 80 1.68 2.69 4.92
N CYS A 81 0.98 1.55 4.87
CA CYS A 81 1.13 0.55 3.80
C CYS A 81 0.73 1.10 2.44
N SER A 82 -0.41 1.78 2.38
CA SER A 82 -0.90 2.41 1.15
C SER A 82 0.06 3.48 0.64
N ILE A 83 0.54 4.38 1.52
CA ILE A 83 1.51 5.43 1.17
C ILE A 83 2.80 4.80 0.63
N THR A 84 3.33 3.79 1.34
CA THR A 84 4.58 3.13 0.95
C THR A 84 4.44 2.40 -0.38
N ALA A 85 3.30 1.74 -0.62
CA ALA A 85 3.00 1.07 -1.89
C ALA A 85 3.06 2.08 -3.04
N PHE A 86 2.43 3.25 -2.88
CA PHE A 86 2.41 4.30 -3.90
C PHE A 86 3.80 4.90 -4.14
N VAL A 87 4.54 5.24 -3.08
CA VAL A 87 5.90 5.79 -3.19
C VAL A 87 6.83 4.81 -3.89
N ARG A 88 6.78 3.52 -3.51
CA ARG A 88 7.61 2.48 -4.13
C ARG A 88 7.25 2.31 -5.60
N TRP A 89 5.95 2.17 -5.91
CA TRP A 89 5.47 2.06 -7.29
C TRP A 89 5.97 3.22 -8.16
N ALA A 90 5.79 4.47 -7.71
CA ALA A 90 6.20 5.65 -8.45
C ALA A 90 7.73 5.74 -8.62
N SER A 91 8.50 5.33 -7.62
CA SER A 91 9.97 5.31 -7.69
C SER A 91 10.48 4.27 -8.69
N THR A 92 9.91 3.06 -8.69
CA THR A 92 10.25 1.99 -9.62
C THR A 92 9.85 2.35 -11.04
N GLU A 93 8.65 2.89 -11.24
CA GLU A 93 8.17 3.29 -12.56
C GLU A 93 9.07 4.40 -13.16
N ARG A 94 9.46 5.40 -12.35
CA ARG A 94 10.38 6.44 -12.81
C ARG A 94 11.78 5.89 -13.13
N ALA A 95 12.28 4.93 -12.37
CA ALA A 95 13.57 4.28 -12.64
C ALA A 95 13.53 3.46 -13.94
N LEU A 96 12.45 2.70 -14.16
CA LEU A 96 12.21 1.93 -15.38
C LEU A 96 12.17 2.84 -16.63
N ARG A 97 11.49 3.99 -16.53
CA ARG A 97 11.40 4.97 -17.63
C ARG A 97 12.73 5.66 -17.95
N THR A 98 13.56 5.90 -16.95
CA THR A 98 14.84 6.60 -17.11
C THR A 98 16.03 5.67 -17.34
N GLY A 99 15.82 4.35 -17.38
CA GLY A 99 16.89 3.36 -17.51
C GLY A 99 17.89 3.38 -16.36
N SER A 100 17.52 3.95 -15.21
CA SER A 100 18.40 4.10 -14.05
C SER A 100 18.35 2.87 -13.15
N ALA A 101 19.37 2.73 -12.28
CA ALA A 101 19.45 1.60 -11.36
C ALA A 101 18.19 1.51 -10.48
N LEU A 102 17.62 0.31 -10.38
CA LEU A 102 16.40 0.08 -9.61
C LEU A 102 16.61 0.51 -8.14
N PRO A 103 15.65 1.27 -7.54
CA PRO A 103 15.78 1.73 -6.18
C PRO A 103 15.91 0.55 -5.22
N ALA A 104 16.98 0.55 -4.42
CA ALA A 104 17.22 -0.49 -3.43
C ALA A 104 16.01 -0.63 -2.49
N LEU A 105 15.67 -1.87 -2.13
CA LEU A 105 14.51 -2.24 -1.31
C LEU A 105 14.67 -1.84 0.18
N ARG A 106 15.15 -0.62 0.46
CA ARG A 106 15.43 -0.11 1.80
C ARG A 106 14.16 0.01 2.67
N MET A 107 12.98 0.09 2.06
CA MET A 107 11.68 0.20 2.74
C MET A 107 11.10 -1.15 3.18
N ALA A 108 11.57 -2.29 2.65
CA ALA A 108 11.06 -3.61 3.04
C ALA A 108 11.33 -4.01 4.51
N PRO A 109 12.52 -3.79 5.09
CA PRO A 109 12.75 -4.17 6.50
C PRO A 109 11.91 -3.34 7.49
N ALA A 110 11.68 -2.06 7.21
CA ALA A 110 10.80 -1.22 8.02
C ALA A 110 9.34 -1.70 8.01
N PHE A 111 8.86 -2.18 6.86
CA PHE A 111 7.51 -2.71 6.73
C PHE A 111 7.35 -4.10 7.36
N GLY A 112 8.35 -4.97 7.18
CA GLY A 112 8.35 -6.30 7.78
C GLY A 112 8.36 -6.24 9.31
N SER A 113 9.18 -5.37 9.88
CA SER A 113 9.21 -5.13 11.34
C SER A 113 7.92 -4.49 11.84
N GLY A 114 7.39 -3.48 11.15
CA GLY A 114 6.11 -2.86 11.50
C GLY A 114 4.95 -3.85 11.52
N LEU A 115 4.80 -4.67 10.48
CA LEU A 115 3.73 -5.68 10.40
C LEU A 115 3.88 -6.76 11.48
N ALA A 116 5.12 -7.18 11.79
CA ALA A 116 5.38 -8.12 12.88
C ALA A 116 4.94 -7.56 14.23
N VAL A 117 5.24 -6.29 14.53
CA VAL A 117 4.79 -5.62 15.77
C VAL A 117 3.27 -5.56 15.85
N ILE A 118 2.59 -5.19 14.76
CA ILE A 118 1.12 -5.16 14.69
C ILE A 118 0.54 -6.56 14.98
N GLY A 119 1.11 -7.60 14.38
CA GLY A 119 0.70 -8.99 14.61
C GLY A 119 0.86 -9.43 16.06
N VAL A 120 1.98 -9.10 16.70
CA VAL A 120 2.22 -9.39 18.12
C VAL A 120 1.20 -8.68 19.02
N LEU A 121 0.94 -7.40 18.78
CA LEU A 121 -0.06 -6.63 19.54
C LEU A 121 -1.47 -7.21 19.39
N ALA A 122 -1.84 -7.63 18.18
CA ALA A 122 -3.12 -8.30 17.93
C ALA A 122 -3.24 -9.64 18.69
N CYS A 123 -2.18 -10.46 18.70
CA CYS A 123 -2.15 -11.70 19.48
C CYS A 123 -2.32 -11.44 20.98
N ILE A 124 -1.61 -10.47 21.54
CA ILE A 124 -1.73 -10.09 22.96
C ILE A 124 -3.16 -9.66 23.28
N PHE A 125 -3.74 -8.80 22.44
CA PHE A 125 -5.12 -8.33 22.62
C PHE A 125 -6.13 -9.49 22.67
N VAL A 126 -6.04 -10.43 21.72
CA VAL A 126 -6.92 -11.61 21.68
C VAL A 126 -6.75 -12.47 22.93
N LEU A 127 -5.52 -12.70 23.39
CA LEU A 127 -5.26 -13.51 24.58
C LEU A 127 -5.75 -12.84 25.88
N VAL A 128 -5.74 -11.51 25.96
CA VAL A 128 -6.17 -10.77 27.15
C VAL A 128 -7.70 -10.60 27.22
N ILE A 129 -8.39 -10.52 26.08
CA ILE A 129 -9.86 -10.33 26.04
C ILE A 129 -10.62 -11.62 25.75
N GLY A 130 -10.01 -12.60 25.10
CA GLY A 130 -10.63 -13.87 24.73
C GLY A 130 -10.85 -14.85 25.90
N PHE A 131 -10.47 -14.48 27.12
CA PHE A 131 -10.67 -15.22 28.37
C PHE A 131 -11.26 -14.29 29.44
#